data_AF-A0A7W0VX22-F1
#
_entry.id   AF-A0A7W0VX22-F1
#
_cell.length_a   1.000
_cell.length_b   1.000
_cell.length_c   1.000
_cell.angle_alpha   90.00
_cell.angle_beta   90.00
_cell.angle_gamma   90.00
#
_symmetry.space_group_name_H-M   'P 1'
#
loop_
_entity.id
_entity.type
_entity.pdbx_description
1 polymer ?
#
loop_
_entity_poly.entity_id
_entity_poly.type
_entity_poly.pdbx_seq_one_letter_code
_entity_poly.pdbx_strand_id
1 'polypeptide(L)'
;MLSVSSCRVLAFARTWSIDALDPATLQALRERLQRLGADLIVVTGNGAWSFDASAQDEAAFCVYRDRIIGDLATAATLFAARGAEDAVFVLDRSRVVRVGHGAKSLVEALDCAAELLVTRRIATSTTTRAPIASLHRWTAEHAS
;
A
#
# COMPACT_ATOMS: atom_id res chain seq x y z
N MET A 1 -20.03 6.24 -2.77
CA MET A 1 -18.75 6.62 -3.42
C MET A 1 -17.63 6.14 -2.51
N LEU A 2 -17.08 4.95 -2.79
CA LEU A 2 -16.01 4.38 -1.98
C LEU A 2 -14.72 5.17 -2.27
N SER A 3 -14.12 5.73 -1.23
CA SER A 3 -12.76 6.25 -1.32
C SER A 3 -11.84 5.06 -1.58
N VAL A 4 -11.53 4.80 -2.86
CA VAL A 4 -10.55 3.81 -3.26
C VAL A 4 -9.24 4.19 -2.58
N SER A 5 -8.77 3.36 -1.65
CA SER A 5 -7.44 3.44 -1.07
C SER A 5 -6.46 3.62 -2.24
N SER A 6 -5.91 4.84 -2.44
CA SER A 6 -5.02 5.06 -3.60
C SER A 6 -3.65 4.39 -3.42
N CYS A 7 -3.46 3.77 -2.26
CA CYS A 7 -2.30 3.02 -1.89
C CYS A 7 -2.62 1.52 -1.83
N ARG A 8 -1.77 0.71 -2.47
CA ARG A 8 -1.79 -0.75 -2.38
C ARG A 8 -0.41 -1.26 -1.99
N VAL A 9 -0.38 -2.27 -1.15
CA VAL A 9 0.82 -3.04 -0.83
C VAL A 9 0.80 -4.30 -1.70
N LEU A 10 1.91 -4.60 -2.35
CA LEU A 10 2.10 -5.82 -3.13
C LEU A 10 3.24 -6.62 -2.51
N ALA A 11 2.93 -7.83 -2.05
CA ALA A 11 3.89 -8.75 -1.48
C ALA A 11 4.05 -9.97 -2.40
N PHE A 12 5.29 -10.25 -2.81
CA PHE A 12 5.66 -11.53 -3.42
C PHE A 12 6.16 -12.44 -2.30
N ALA A 13 5.35 -13.44 -1.97
CA ALA A 13 5.56 -14.40 -0.90
C ALA A 13 5.89 -15.78 -1.51
N ARG A 14 7.18 -16.08 -1.58
CA ARG A 14 7.75 -17.35 -2.01
C ARG A 14 8.00 -18.28 -0.83
N THR A 15 8.31 -17.74 0.34
CA THR A 15 8.74 -18.55 1.50
C THR A 15 7.66 -18.77 2.57
N TRP A 16 6.61 -17.94 2.61
CA TRP A 16 5.50 -18.05 3.56
C TRP A 16 4.15 -18.28 2.86
N SER A 17 3.23 -18.94 3.56
CA SER A 17 1.92 -19.36 3.03
C SER A 17 0.78 -18.56 3.67
N ILE A 18 -0.17 -18.11 2.83
CA ILE A 18 -1.41 -17.47 3.26
C ILE A 18 -2.40 -18.46 3.87
N ASP A 19 -2.39 -19.71 3.37
CA ASP A 19 -3.31 -20.75 3.84
C ASP A 19 -3.03 -21.17 5.30
N ALA A 20 -1.86 -20.82 5.83
CA ALA A 20 -1.45 -21.10 7.21
C ALA A 20 -1.82 -19.98 8.20
N LEU A 21 -2.44 -18.88 7.75
CA LEU A 21 -2.82 -17.77 8.64
C LEU A 21 -4.06 -18.14 9.46
N ASP A 22 -3.94 -18.05 10.78
CA ASP A 22 -5.07 -18.24 11.67
C ASP A 22 -6.02 -17.01 11.68
N PRO A 23 -7.28 -17.17 12.15
CA PRO A 23 -8.25 -16.08 12.17
C PRO A 23 -7.82 -14.84 12.98
N ALA A 24 -7.06 -15.01 14.07
CA ALA A 24 -6.59 -13.89 14.87
C ALA A 24 -5.53 -13.09 14.10
N THR A 25 -4.64 -13.78 13.37
CA THR A 25 -3.67 -13.16 12.47
C THR A 25 -4.35 -12.42 11.32
N LEU A 26 -5.40 -13.00 10.72
CA LEU A 26 -6.19 -12.33 9.67
C LEU A 26 -6.92 -11.08 10.19
N GLN A 27 -7.48 -11.13 11.40
CA GLN A 27 -8.10 -9.97 12.04
C GLN A 27 -7.08 -8.86 12.32
N ALA A 28 -5.90 -9.20 12.86
CA ALA A 28 -4.83 -8.25 13.10
C ALA A 28 -4.32 -7.62 11.79
N LEU A 29 -4.20 -8.42 10.74
CA LEU A 29 -3.88 -7.98 9.38
C LEU A 29 -4.88 -6.94 8.88
N ARG A 30 -6.19 -7.23 9.02
CA ARG A 30 -7.26 -6.32 8.62
C ARG A 30 -7.18 -4.98 9.33
N GLU A 31 -7.07 -4.98 10.65
CA GLU A 31 -6.94 -3.75 11.43
C GLU A 31 -5.72 -2.94 11.01
N ARG A 32 -4.61 -3.62 10.71
CA ARG A 32 -3.38 -2.96 10.28
C ARG A 32 -3.55 -2.29 8.93
N LEU A 33 -4.13 -2.98 7.96
CA LEU A 33 -4.43 -2.43 6.63
C LEU A 33 -5.41 -1.26 6.72
N GLN A 34 -6.41 -1.32 7.61
CA GLN A 34 -7.34 -0.22 7.87
C GLN A 34 -6.63 1.01 8.44
N ARG A 35 -5.73 0.84 9.43
CA ARG A 35 -4.93 1.96 9.97
C ARG A 35 -4.04 2.59 8.91
N LEU A 36 -3.49 1.77 8.01
CA LEU A 36 -2.68 2.24 6.89
C LEU A 36 -3.51 2.91 5.80
N GLY A 37 -4.80 2.57 5.68
CA GLY A 37 -5.64 3.00 4.58
C GLY A 37 -5.12 2.44 3.25
N ALA A 38 -4.70 1.18 3.24
CA ALA A 38 -4.12 0.50 2.10
C ALA A 38 -4.70 -0.90 1.94
N ASP A 39 -4.85 -1.33 0.69
CA ASP A 39 -5.20 -2.71 0.37
C ASP A 39 -3.92 -3.52 0.20
N LEU A 40 -4.00 -4.84 0.36
CA LEU A 40 -2.85 -5.73 0.18
C LEU A 40 -3.13 -6.75 -0.93
N ILE A 41 -2.15 -6.98 -1.78
CA ILE A 41 -2.13 -8.06 -2.76
C ILE A 41 -0.94 -8.95 -2.41
N VAL A 42 -1.20 -10.23 -2.15
CA VAL A 42 -0.16 -11.23 -1.91
C VAL A 42 -0.11 -12.18 -3.10
N VAL A 43 1.10 -12.45 -3.57
CA VAL A 43 1.37 -13.30 -4.71
C VAL A 43 2.26 -14.43 -4.24
N THR A 44 1.80 -15.66 -4.39
CA THR A 44 2.57 -16.85 -4.06
C THR A 44 2.75 -17.73 -5.30
N GLY A 45 3.51 -18.83 -5.16
CA GLY A 45 3.58 -19.86 -6.19
C GLY A 45 2.23 -20.51 -6.50
N ASN A 46 1.27 -20.44 -5.57
CA ASN A 46 -0.03 -21.09 -5.68
C ASN A 46 -1.16 -20.13 -6.11
N GLY A 47 -0.85 -18.85 -6.31
CA GLY A 47 -1.81 -17.89 -6.86
C GLY A 47 -1.67 -16.48 -6.29
N ALA A 48 -2.78 -15.74 -6.28
CA ALA A 48 -2.82 -14.38 -5.74
C ALA A 48 -4.04 -14.16 -4.84
N TRP A 49 -3.84 -13.43 -3.75
CA TRP A 49 -4.87 -13.09 -2.76
C TRP A 49 -4.95 -11.58 -2.64
N SER A 50 -6.18 -11.07 -2.60
CA SER A 50 -6.48 -9.66 -2.38
C SER A 50 -7.09 -9.49 -1.01
N PHE A 51 -6.51 -8.58 -0.24
CA PHE A 51 -6.94 -8.18 1.09
C PHE A 51 -7.48 -6.75 1.04
N ASP A 52 -8.80 -6.61 1.11
CA ASP A 52 -9.49 -5.30 1.07
C ASP A 52 -9.74 -4.80 2.48
N ALA A 53 -9.03 -3.74 2.89
CA ALA A 53 -9.16 -3.16 4.22
C ALA A 53 -10.59 -2.67 4.53
N SER A 54 -11.35 -2.31 3.49
CA SER A 54 -12.70 -1.75 3.59
C SER A 54 -13.81 -2.81 3.55
N ALA A 55 -13.47 -4.07 3.25
CA ALA A 55 -14.44 -5.16 3.27
C ALA A 55 -15.18 -5.20 4.61
N GLN A 56 -16.47 -5.53 4.60
CA GLN A 56 -17.30 -5.57 5.81
C GLN A 56 -17.30 -6.95 6.45
N ASP A 57 -17.33 -8.01 5.64
CA ASP A 57 -17.26 -9.40 6.10
C ASP A 57 -15.90 -10.05 5.79
N GLU A 58 -15.68 -11.23 6.36
CA GLU A 58 -14.43 -11.98 6.25
C GLU A 58 -14.23 -12.59 4.85
N ALA A 59 -15.31 -13.04 4.20
CA ALA A 59 -15.25 -13.63 2.86
C ALA A 59 -14.88 -12.60 1.80
N ALA A 60 -15.28 -11.34 1.98
CA ALA A 60 -14.90 -10.21 1.14
C ALA A 60 -13.52 -9.65 1.50
N PHE A 61 -13.04 -9.90 2.72
CA PHE A 61 -11.72 -9.41 3.16
C PHE A 61 -10.60 -10.09 2.38
N CYS A 62 -10.60 -11.43 2.27
CA CYS A 62 -9.57 -12.19 1.59
C CYS A 62 -10.14 -12.94 0.37
N VAL A 63 -9.78 -12.50 -0.83
CA VAL A 63 -10.31 -13.06 -2.08
C VAL A 63 -9.18 -13.64 -2.93
N TYR A 64 -9.30 -14.93 -3.27
CA TYR A 64 -8.43 -15.58 -4.26
C TYR A 64 -8.70 -15.02 -5.67
N ARG A 65 -7.63 -14.71 -6.42
CA ARG A 65 -7.71 -14.10 -7.76
C ARG A 65 -6.78 -14.78 -8.77
N ASP A 66 -7.32 -15.83 -9.38
CA ASP A 66 -6.62 -16.64 -10.39
C ASP A 66 -6.14 -15.83 -11.61
N ARG A 67 -6.96 -14.87 -12.06
CA ARG A 67 -6.69 -14.09 -13.28
C ARG A 67 -5.49 -13.16 -13.18
N ILE A 68 -5.04 -12.81 -11.98
CA ILE A 68 -3.95 -11.83 -11.80
C ILE A 68 -2.58 -12.52 -11.90
N ILE A 69 -2.51 -13.85 -11.86
CA ILE A 69 -1.24 -14.60 -11.82
C ILE A 69 -0.37 -14.31 -13.05
N GLY A 70 -0.95 -14.25 -14.26
CA GLY A 70 -0.22 -13.94 -15.49
C GLY A 70 0.37 -12.52 -15.51
N ASP A 71 -0.43 -11.54 -15.11
CA ASP A 71 -0.02 -10.13 -15.01
C ASP A 71 1.04 -9.95 -13.90
N LEU A 72 0.94 -10.72 -12.81
CA LEU A 72 1.86 -10.68 -11.69
C LEU A 72 3.20 -11.34 -11.98
N ALA A 73 3.25 -12.43 -12.76
CA ALA A 73 4.50 -13.01 -13.23
C ALA A 73 5.28 -12.02 -14.10
N THR A 74 4.55 -11.26 -14.93
CA THR A 74 5.09 -10.15 -15.71
C THR A 74 5.57 -9.02 -14.80
N ALA A 75 4.76 -8.61 -13.83
CA ALA A 75 5.12 -7.58 -12.85
C ALA A 75 6.37 -7.98 -12.01
N ALA A 76 6.46 -9.21 -11.53
CA ALA A 76 7.60 -9.72 -10.78
C ALA A 76 8.90 -9.63 -11.61
N THR A 77 8.80 -9.92 -12.90
CA THR A 77 9.90 -9.76 -13.86
C THR A 77 10.27 -8.28 -14.03
N LEU A 78 9.29 -7.40 -14.24
CA LEU A 78 9.51 -5.97 -14.47
C LEU A 78 10.07 -5.25 -13.25
N PHE A 79 9.64 -5.63 -12.04
CA PHE A 79 10.08 -5.02 -10.78
C PHE A 79 11.35 -5.66 -10.20
N ALA A 80 12.05 -6.48 -11.00
CA ALA A 80 13.27 -7.19 -10.59
C ALA A 80 13.11 -7.99 -9.28
N ALA A 81 11.89 -8.48 -9.00
CA ALA A 81 11.63 -9.45 -7.95
C ALA A 81 12.10 -10.87 -8.35
N ARG A 82 13.09 -10.96 -9.25
CA ARG A 82 13.70 -12.19 -9.76
C ARG A 82 14.68 -12.84 -8.76
N GLY A 83 14.97 -12.17 -7.64
CA GLY A 83 15.65 -12.81 -6.52
C GLY A 83 14.84 -13.99 -5.97
N ALA A 84 15.52 -14.94 -5.34
CA ALA A 84 14.88 -16.08 -4.68
C ALA A 84 14.06 -15.67 -3.43
N GLU A 85 14.23 -14.43 -2.98
CA GLU A 85 13.64 -13.93 -1.74
C GLU A 85 12.30 -13.22 -1.97
N ASP A 86 11.58 -13.07 -0.86
CA ASP A 86 10.35 -12.31 -0.80
C ASP A 86 10.61 -10.82 -1.06
N ALA A 87 9.62 -10.15 -1.63
CA ALA A 87 9.72 -8.74 -2.00
C ALA A 87 8.42 -8.01 -1.72
N VAL A 88 8.55 -6.79 -1.22
CA VAL A 88 7.40 -5.95 -0.84
C VAL A 88 7.48 -4.63 -1.58
N PHE A 89 6.36 -4.22 -2.14
CA PHE A 89 6.21 -2.98 -2.89
C PHE A 89 5.01 -2.20 -2.37
N VAL A 90 5.15 -0.88 -2.34
CA VAL A 90 4.05 0.06 -2.14
C VAL A 90 3.76 0.73 -3.47
N LEU A 91 2.52 0.60 -3.92
CA LEU A 91 1.98 1.21 -5.13
C LEU A 91 1.09 2.37 -4.71
N ASP A 92 1.40 3.57 -5.18
CA ASP A 92 0.65 4.78 -4.86
C ASP A 92 0.54 5.65 -6.11
N ARG A 93 -0.69 5.81 -6.64
CA ARG A 93 -1.16 6.57 -7.83
C ARG A 93 -0.28 6.56 -9.09
N SER A 94 0.98 6.95 -8.99
CA SER A 94 1.95 7.07 -10.08
C SER A 94 3.34 6.52 -9.74
N ARG A 95 3.50 5.89 -8.57
CA ARG A 95 4.80 5.41 -8.06
C ARG A 95 4.69 3.99 -7.57
N VAL A 96 5.73 3.22 -7.85
CA VAL A 96 5.99 1.92 -7.24
C VAL A 96 7.30 2.06 -6.46
N VAL A 97 7.24 1.80 -5.16
CA VAL A 97 8.43 1.80 -4.30
C VAL A 97 8.63 0.42 -3.75
N ARG A 98 9.83 -0.12 -3.94
CA ARG A 98 10.25 -1.33 -3.25
C ARG A 98 10.63 -0.97 -1.82
N VAL A 99 9.95 -1.57 -0.85
CA VAL A 99 10.11 -1.26 0.59
C VAL A 99 10.95 -2.29 1.34
N GLY A 100 11.12 -3.50 0.78
CA GLY A 100 11.93 -4.53 1.44
C GLY A 100 12.37 -5.65 0.51
N HIS A 101 13.45 -6.32 0.91
CA HIS A 101 13.93 -7.59 0.37
C HIS A 101 14.04 -8.58 1.54
N GLY A 102 13.61 -9.82 1.34
CA GLY A 102 13.81 -10.89 2.32
C GLY A 102 12.94 -10.78 3.57
N ALA A 103 11.76 -10.14 3.48
CA ALA A 103 10.79 -10.15 4.58
C ALA A 103 10.43 -11.60 4.90
N LYS A 104 10.62 -12.02 6.16
CA LYS A 104 10.47 -13.41 6.60
C LYS A 104 9.03 -13.77 6.92
N SER A 105 8.14 -12.78 6.96
CA SER A 105 6.73 -12.94 7.26
C SER A 105 5.88 -11.83 6.63
N LEU A 106 4.58 -12.08 6.54
CA LEU A 106 3.61 -11.07 6.12
C LEU A 106 3.61 -9.84 7.03
N VAL A 107 3.80 -10.06 8.34
CA VAL A 107 3.82 -8.99 9.34
C VAL A 107 5.00 -8.07 9.05
N GLU A 108 6.21 -8.62 8.97
CA GLU A 108 7.42 -7.84 8.65
C GLU A 108 7.30 -7.09 7.33
N ALA A 109 6.70 -7.70 6.31
CA ALA A 109 6.44 -7.04 5.04
C ALA A 109 5.56 -5.79 5.21
N LEU A 110 4.53 -5.86 6.05
CA LEU A 110 3.65 -4.73 6.34
C LEU A 110 4.29 -3.69 7.23
N ASP A 111 5.18 -4.07 8.15
CA ASP A 111 5.97 -3.13 8.94
C ASP A 111 6.84 -2.27 8.01
N CYS A 112 7.57 -2.88 7.07
CA CYS A 112 8.34 -2.15 6.06
C CYS A 112 7.46 -1.23 5.20
N ALA A 113 6.29 -1.70 4.78
CA ALA A 113 5.33 -0.88 4.03
C ALA A 113 4.79 0.29 4.87
N ALA A 114 4.48 0.05 6.15
CA ALA A 114 3.94 1.02 7.08
C ALA A 114 4.91 2.17 7.31
N GLU A 115 6.19 1.88 7.53
CA GLU A 115 7.23 2.90 7.72
C GLU A 115 7.23 3.89 6.55
N LEU A 116 7.27 3.38 5.31
CA LEU A 116 7.25 4.23 4.12
C LEU A 116 5.97 5.06 4.00
N LEU A 117 4.81 4.46 4.28
CA LEU A 117 3.52 5.15 4.20
C LEU A 117 3.39 6.25 5.25
N VAL A 118 3.86 6.01 6.47
CA VAL A 118 3.89 7.01 7.55
C VAL A 118 4.83 8.16 7.19
N THR A 119 6.07 7.87 6.76
CA THR A 119 7.03 8.90 6.33
C THR A 119 6.45 9.77 5.21
N ARG A 120 5.77 9.16 4.24
CA ARG A 120 5.13 9.92 3.15
C ARG A 120 3.98 10.78 3.61
N ARG A 121 3.11 10.26 4.46
CA ARG A 121 1.95 11.01 4.98
C ARG A 121 2.40 12.25 5.75
N ILE A 122 3.49 12.14 6.50
CA ILE A 122 4.11 13.28 7.18
C ILE A 122 4.65 14.31 6.17
N ALA A 123 5.35 13.86 5.12
CA ALA A 123 5.92 14.74 4.09
C ALA A 123 4.86 15.47 3.24
N THR A 124 3.75 14.80 2.90
CA THR A 124 2.64 15.45 2.17
C THR A 124 1.85 16.41 3.06
N SER A 125 1.71 16.13 4.35
CA SER A 125 0.99 17.00 5.29
C SER A 125 1.77 18.29 5.63
N THR A 126 3.10 18.25 5.59
CA THR A 126 3.95 19.42 5.84
C THR A 126 4.07 20.37 4.64
N THR A 127 3.72 19.92 3.43
CA THR A 127 3.80 20.74 2.21
C THR A 127 2.60 21.71 2.06
N THR A 128 1.54 21.56 2.86
CA THR A 128 0.30 22.39 2.75
C THR A 128 0.25 23.56 3.74
N ARG A 129 1.37 24.24 3.99
CA ARG A 129 1.37 25.52 4.71
C ARG A 129 2.32 26.52 4.05
N ALA A 130 2.02 26.89 2.81
CA ALA A 130 2.41 28.20 2.34
C ALA A 130 1.55 29.23 3.09
N PRO A 131 2.12 30.21 3.80
CA PRO A 131 1.34 31.32 4.30
C PRO A 131 0.69 32.02 3.10
N ILE A 132 -0.63 32.19 3.13
CA ILE A 132 -1.29 33.25 2.37
C ILE A 132 -0.68 34.53 2.93
N ALA A 133 0.38 35.01 2.27
CA ALA A 133 0.94 36.32 2.55
C ALA A 133 -0.17 37.31 2.21
N SER A 134 -0.67 37.95 3.26
CA SER A 134 -1.65 39.02 3.23
C SER A 134 -1.33 40.01 2.12
N LEU A 135 -2.13 40.00 1.05
CA LEU A 135 -2.21 41.11 0.11
C LEU A 135 -2.88 42.27 0.86
N HIS A 136 -2.05 43.00 1.61
CA HIS A 136 -2.40 44.29 2.19
C HIS A 136 -2.81 45.23 1.05
N ARG A 137 -4.11 45.50 1.00
CA ARG A 137 -4.72 46.82 0.78
C ARG A 137 -3.70 47.95 0.54
N TRP A 138 -3.52 48.35 -0.72
CA TRP A 138 -3.08 49.70 -1.08
C TRP A 138 -3.77 50.11 -2.40
N THR A 139 -5.01 50.57 -2.28
CA THR A 139 -5.70 51.33 -3.33
C THR A 139 -6.18 52.62 -2.69
N ALA A 140 -5.32 53.63 -2.72
CA ALA A 140 -5.73 55.02 -2.59
C ALA A 140 -4.65 55.91 -3.21
N GLU A 141 -5.14 56.85 -4.04
CA GLU A 141 -4.52 58.12 -4.42
C GLU A 141 -3.58 58.11 -5.65
N HIS A 142 -3.76 59.15 -6.47
CA HIS A 142 -3.09 59.51 -7.74
C HIS A 142 -3.85 59.19 -9.04
N ALA A 143 -5.13 59.57 -9.11
CA ALA A 143 -5.70 60.07 -10.36
C ALA A 143 -5.81 61.61 -10.22
N SER A 144 -4.91 62.30 -10.91
CA SER A 144 -4.95 63.74 -11.17
C SER A 144 -6.00 64.09 -12.21
#